data_AF-A0A952M9A1-F1
#
_entry.id   AF-A0A952M9A1-F1
#
_cell.length_a   1.000
_cell.length_b   1.000
_cell.length_c   1.000
_cell.angle_alpha   90.00
_cell.angle_beta   90.00
_cell.angle_gamma   90.00
#
_symmetry.space_group_name_H-M   'P 1'
#
loop_
_entity.id
_entity.type
_entity.pdbx_description
1 polymer ?
#
loop_
_entity_poly.entity_id
_entity_poly.type
_entity_poly.pdbx_seq_one_letter_code
_entity_poly.pdbx_strand_id
1 'polypeptide(L)'
;MHILRNAIVVGAFACQWPLWPVRKIIRQNLDTINYLKVTLLNLKKWNWGIAIERQPHLWVFDDWSDTYFHWTFDVLVKLQLLHAQTECKQVALPGYLNNNSFVVQSLQLLGFQITVLEPRTYLFKQLIAHVNIPYFSPPVLIDLRQRILLTIKPPAQATRIFISRQYAGRRQLLNEITLFKQLQAKGFELVYLEKMKWQDQVALFQTAEMVVGMHGAGLSNLMYCTRLKLVIELLPASTTNQLYQLLAANLSLPYRAVAIDSQTDPHAPNIAISDVAIEQVLNHINSI
;
A
#
# COMPACT_ATOMS: atom_id res chain seq x y z
N MET A 1 -7.42 1.28 20.48
CA MET A 1 -7.01 2.69 20.49
C MET A 1 -6.25 3.02 21.78
N HIS A 2 -5.16 3.78 21.69
CA HIS A 2 -4.42 4.36 22.81
C HIS A 2 -4.33 5.87 22.66
N ILE A 3 -4.52 6.60 23.75
CA ILE A 3 -4.39 8.06 23.79
C ILE A 3 -3.19 8.40 24.68
N LEU A 4 -2.12 8.88 24.08
CA LEU A 4 -0.89 9.30 24.75
C LEU A 4 -0.96 10.80 25.03
N ARG A 5 -0.89 11.19 26.30
CA ARG A 5 -0.87 12.61 26.71
C ARG A 5 0.57 13.11 26.84
N ASN A 6 0.84 14.31 26.36
CA ASN A 6 2.19 14.90 26.34
C ASN A 6 3.24 13.97 25.69
N ALA A 7 2.87 13.33 24.57
CA ALA A 7 3.75 12.43 23.85
C ALA A 7 4.86 13.22 23.16
N ILE A 8 6.11 12.77 23.31
CA ILE A 8 7.26 13.32 22.60
C ILE A 8 7.49 12.46 21.35
N VAL A 9 7.75 13.10 20.22
CA VAL A 9 8.09 12.45 18.94
C VAL A 9 9.32 13.15 18.35
N VAL A 10 10.29 12.39 17.85
CA VAL A 10 11.49 12.92 17.17
C VAL A 10 11.34 12.69 15.67
N GLY A 11 11.24 13.77 14.90
CA GLY A 11 11.07 13.72 13.44
C GLY A 11 12.29 13.25 12.65
N ALA A 12 13.45 13.01 13.28
CA ALA A 12 14.63 12.43 12.60
C ALA A 12 14.40 10.99 12.09
N PHE A 13 13.44 10.26 12.66
CA PHE A 13 13.04 8.95 12.15
C PHE A 13 12.29 9.04 10.81
N ALA A 14 12.16 10.25 10.25
CA ALA A 14 11.60 10.52 8.95
C ALA A 14 12.63 10.83 7.84
N CYS A 15 13.93 10.69 8.11
CA CYS A 15 14.98 10.81 7.09
C CYS A 15 15.62 9.44 6.79
N GLN A 16 15.76 9.11 5.50
CA GLN A 16 16.43 7.90 5.03
C GLN A 16 17.90 7.85 5.50
N TRP A 17 18.22 6.92 6.41
CA TRP A 17 19.57 6.40 6.64
C TRP A 17 19.61 4.95 6.08
N PRO A 18 20.75 4.34 5.71
CA PRO A 18 20.76 3.00 5.11
C PRO A 18 20.32 1.97 6.18
N LEU A 19 19.07 1.56 6.08
CA LEU A 19 18.36 0.74 7.06
C LEU A 19 18.68 -0.75 6.85
N TRP A 20 19.75 -1.25 7.49
CA TRP A 20 19.85 -2.68 7.81
C TRP A 20 19.92 -2.96 9.33
N PRO A 21 20.65 -2.20 10.18
CA PRO A 21 20.71 -2.54 11.60
C PRO A 21 19.55 -1.99 12.46
N VAL A 22 18.90 -0.90 12.03
CA VAL A 22 17.90 -0.18 12.88
C VAL A 22 16.50 -0.81 12.81
N ARG A 23 16.19 -1.59 11.77
CA ARG A 23 14.90 -2.29 11.58
C ARG A 23 14.54 -3.24 12.72
N LYS A 24 15.51 -3.62 13.57
CA LYS A 24 15.29 -4.53 14.71
C LYS A 24 14.95 -3.79 16.01
N ILE A 25 15.24 -2.48 16.11
CA ILE A 25 15.10 -1.71 17.35
C ILE A 25 13.65 -1.28 17.60
N ILE A 26 12.86 -1.06 16.54
CA ILE A 26 11.45 -0.60 16.67
C ILE A 26 10.51 -1.74 17.12
N ARG A 27 10.93 -3.00 16.97
CA ARG A 27 10.10 -4.18 17.27
C ARG A 27 10.03 -4.57 18.74
N GLN A 28 10.87 -4.00 19.60
CA GLN A 28 10.96 -4.43 21.00
C GLN A 28 10.89 -3.24 21.93
N ASN A 29 9.65 -2.83 22.22
CA ASN A 29 9.32 -1.77 23.16
C ASN A 29 9.94 -0.41 22.81
N LEU A 30 9.24 0.64 23.21
CA LEU A 30 9.89 1.90 23.52
C LEU A 30 10.90 1.60 24.62
N ASP A 31 12.14 1.27 24.28
CA ASP A 31 13.25 1.32 25.22
C ASP A 31 13.43 2.81 25.55
N THR A 32 12.66 3.27 26.53
CA THR A 32 12.51 4.66 26.96
C THR A 32 13.88 5.30 27.16
N ILE A 33 14.88 4.52 27.55
CA ILE A 33 16.27 4.94 27.75
C ILE A 33 16.96 5.31 26.44
N ASN A 34 16.81 4.53 25.36
CA ASN A 34 17.40 4.85 24.06
C ASN A 34 16.68 6.02 23.41
N TYR A 35 15.35 6.08 23.54
CA TYR A 35 14.55 7.20 23.07
C TYR A 35 14.90 8.52 23.80
N LEU A 36 15.05 8.49 25.13
CA LEU A 36 15.47 9.63 25.93
C LEU A 36 16.91 10.05 25.60
N LYS A 37 17.83 9.10 25.41
CA LYS A 37 19.21 9.40 24.99
C LYS A 37 19.25 10.06 23.62
N VAL A 38 18.52 9.54 22.62
CA VAL A 38 18.42 10.17 21.28
C VAL A 38 17.77 11.54 21.37
N THR A 39 16.72 11.71 22.17
CA THR A 39 16.05 13.00 22.38
C THR A 39 16.99 14.01 23.05
N LEU A 40 17.70 13.62 24.11
CA LEU A 40 18.67 14.47 24.81
C LEU A 40 19.90 14.79 23.96
N LEU A 41 20.39 13.83 23.18
CA LEU A 41 21.48 14.04 22.23
C LEU A 41 21.05 14.99 21.11
N ASN A 42 19.82 14.87 20.60
CA ASN A 42 19.28 15.80 19.62
C ASN A 42 19.16 17.20 20.23
N LEU A 43 18.54 17.35 21.41
CA LEU A 43 18.41 18.64 22.10
C LEU A 43 19.78 19.29 22.42
N LYS A 44 20.84 18.50 22.64
CA LYS A 44 22.19 19.01 22.97
C LYS A 44 23.09 19.26 21.76
N LYS A 45 23.07 18.39 20.74
CA LYS A 45 23.98 18.46 19.57
C LYS A 45 23.42 19.27 18.40
N TRP A 46 22.10 19.28 18.25
CA TRP A 46 21.41 19.91 17.14
C TRP A 46 20.46 20.91 17.77
N ASN A 47 20.62 22.20 17.49
CA ASN A 47 19.81 23.26 18.12
C ASN A 47 18.35 23.25 17.57
N TRP A 48 17.69 22.10 17.61
CA TRP A 48 16.37 21.83 17.07
C TRP A 48 15.35 22.27 18.11
N GLY A 49 14.61 23.33 17.80
CA GLY A 49 13.51 23.81 18.64
C GLY A 49 12.45 22.74 18.87
N ILE A 50 11.75 22.84 20.01
CA ILE A 50 10.61 21.98 20.32
C ILE A 50 9.35 22.57 19.68
N ALA A 51 8.75 21.86 18.74
CA ALA A 51 7.42 22.19 18.22
C ALA A 51 6.34 21.63 19.16
N ILE A 52 5.37 22.46 19.54
CA ILE A 52 4.28 22.05 20.46
C ILE A 52 2.99 21.92 19.66
N GLU A 53 2.50 20.70 19.55
CA GLU A 53 1.24 20.38 18.89
C GLU A 53 0.12 20.33 19.95
N ARG A 54 -0.71 21.37 19.96
CA ARG A 54 -1.79 21.54 20.96
C ARG A 54 -3.04 20.74 20.61
N GLN A 55 -3.28 20.50 19.33
CA GLN A 55 -4.43 19.72 18.86
C GLN A 55 -4.15 18.21 18.92
N PRO A 56 -5.17 17.37 19.10
CA PRO A 56 -5.01 15.92 18.95
C PRO A 56 -4.51 15.55 17.56
N HIS A 57 -3.61 14.57 17.47
CA HIS A 57 -3.11 14.04 16.19
C HIS A 57 -3.20 12.52 16.16
N LEU A 58 -3.45 11.96 14.97
CA LEU A 58 -3.46 10.53 14.69
C LEU A 58 -2.05 10.04 14.32
N TRP A 59 -1.67 8.88 14.84
CA TRP A 59 -0.43 8.16 14.53
C TRP A 59 -0.70 6.66 14.36
N VAL A 60 -0.55 6.12 13.15
CA VAL A 60 -0.85 4.70 12.86
C VAL A 60 0.20 4.02 11.99
N PHE A 61 1.38 4.62 11.85
CA PHE A 61 2.42 4.20 10.92
C PHE A 61 3.39 3.19 11.53
N ASP A 62 3.95 2.36 10.65
CA ASP A 62 4.98 1.35 10.91
C ASP A 62 5.96 1.24 9.73
N ASP A 63 6.91 0.30 9.83
CA ASP A 63 7.98 0.09 8.85
C ASP A 63 7.50 -0.32 7.44
N TRP A 64 6.21 -0.65 7.27
CA TRP A 64 5.64 -1.06 5.99
C TRP A 64 4.75 0.00 5.35
N SER A 65 4.55 1.13 6.04
CA SER A 65 3.62 2.19 5.64
C SER A 65 4.03 2.92 4.35
N ASP A 66 5.27 2.78 3.88
CA ASP A 66 5.71 3.29 2.57
C ASP A 66 5.33 2.37 1.40
N THR A 67 4.82 1.16 1.69
CA THR A 67 4.36 0.24 0.66
C THR A 67 2.88 0.44 0.39
N TYR A 68 2.52 0.42 -0.90
CA TYR A 68 1.16 0.74 -1.32
C TYR A 68 0.09 -0.19 -0.73
N PHE A 69 0.39 -1.49 -0.57
CA PHE A 69 -0.53 -2.44 0.05
C PHE A 69 -0.84 -2.09 1.51
N HIS A 70 0.21 -1.96 2.34
CA HIS A 70 0.06 -1.71 3.78
C HIS A 70 -0.50 -0.31 4.04
N TRP A 71 -0.13 0.68 3.23
CA TRP A 71 -0.78 1.98 3.29
C TRP A 71 -2.30 1.87 3.11
N THR A 72 -2.70 1.16 2.05
CA THR A 72 -4.09 1.07 1.64
C THR A 72 -4.95 0.26 2.61
N PHE A 73 -4.48 -0.92 3.02
CA PHE A 73 -5.26 -1.87 3.81
C PHE A 73 -5.00 -1.80 5.32
N ASP A 74 -3.90 -1.18 5.76
CA ASP A 74 -3.59 -1.04 7.18
C ASP A 74 -3.73 0.41 7.63
N VAL A 75 -3.02 1.33 6.98
CA VAL A 75 -2.96 2.72 7.42
C VAL A 75 -4.30 3.42 7.21
N LEU A 76 -4.85 3.41 5.99
CA LEU A 76 -6.13 4.09 5.71
C LEU A 76 -7.29 3.50 6.51
N VAL A 77 -7.32 2.19 6.71
CA VAL A 77 -8.33 1.51 7.53
C VAL A 77 -8.23 1.95 9.00
N LYS A 78 -7.02 1.96 9.58
CA LYS A 78 -6.79 2.44 10.95
C LYS A 78 -7.17 3.91 11.12
N LEU A 79 -6.83 4.76 10.13
CA LEU A 79 -7.18 6.18 10.15
C LEU A 79 -8.69 6.39 10.14
N GLN A 80 -9.43 5.66 9.31
CA GLN A 80 -10.88 5.76 9.28
C GLN A 80 -11.54 5.31 10.58
N LEU A 81 -11.05 4.22 11.17
CA LEU A 81 -11.54 3.74 12.46
C LEU A 81 -11.27 4.73 13.58
N LEU A 82 -10.07 5.30 13.65
CA LEU A 82 -9.75 6.34 14.63
C LEU A 82 -10.56 7.61 14.40
N HIS A 83 -10.76 8.01 13.15
CA HIS A 83 -11.58 9.16 12.82
C HIS A 83 -13.03 8.96 13.30
N ALA A 84 -13.62 7.79 13.03
CA ALA A 84 -14.97 7.46 13.49
C ALA A 84 -15.11 7.46 15.02
N GLN A 85 -14.04 7.12 15.76
CA GLN A 85 -14.06 7.05 17.23
C GLN A 85 -13.75 8.40 17.90
N THR A 86 -13.01 9.29 17.24
CA THR A 86 -12.40 10.46 17.90
C THR A 86 -12.70 11.78 17.21
N GLU A 87 -13.30 11.74 16.01
CA GLU A 87 -13.54 12.88 15.10
C GLU A 87 -12.27 13.61 14.66
N CYS A 88 -11.09 13.20 15.14
CA CYS A 88 -9.81 13.79 14.80
C CYS A 88 -9.49 13.55 13.32
N LYS A 89 -9.03 14.63 12.65
CA LYS A 89 -8.61 14.61 11.24
C LYS A 89 -7.14 14.98 11.05
N GLN A 90 -6.45 15.37 12.11
CA GLN A 90 -5.04 15.74 12.04
C GLN A 90 -4.16 14.48 12.07
N VAL A 91 -3.27 14.35 11.10
CA VAL A 91 -2.37 13.20 10.96
C VAL A 91 -0.93 13.68 11.12
N ALA A 92 -0.23 13.16 12.12
CA ALA A 92 1.19 13.45 12.33
C ALA A 92 2.04 12.55 11.41
N LEU A 93 2.27 13.00 10.18
CA LEU A 93 2.85 12.20 9.10
C LEU A 93 4.39 12.23 9.12
N PRO A 94 5.08 11.09 9.24
CA PRO A 94 6.52 11.02 9.01
C PRO A 94 6.92 11.61 7.65
N GLY A 95 7.87 12.56 7.65
CA GLY A 95 8.39 13.23 6.44
C GLY A 95 8.71 12.32 5.24
N TYR A 96 9.32 11.14 5.44
CA TYR A 96 9.62 10.21 4.33
C TYR A 96 8.37 9.74 3.56
N LEU A 97 7.21 9.70 4.20
CA LEU A 97 5.95 9.30 3.57
C LEU A 97 5.33 10.44 2.75
N ASN A 98 5.68 11.69 3.03
CA ASN A 98 5.13 12.87 2.35
C ASN A 98 5.50 12.93 0.86
N ASN A 99 6.56 12.23 0.45
CA ASN A 99 6.99 12.16 -0.94
C ASN A 99 6.20 11.13 -1.78
N ASN A 100 5.41 10.27 -1.13
CA ASN A 100 4.62 9.27 -1.82
C ASN A 100 3.27 9.87 -2.27
N SER A 101 3.03 9.89 -3.58
CA SER A 101 1.82 10.49 -4.14
C SER A 101 0.54 9.84 -3.61
N PHE A 102 0.50 8.51 -3.49
CA PHE A 102 -0.66 7.79 -2.95
C PHE A 102 -0.91 8.13 -1.47
N VAL A 103 0.12 8.47 -0.69
CA VAL A 103 -0.02 8.88 0.72
C VAL A 103 -0.77 10.20 0.79
N VAL A 104 -0.21 11.25 0.17
CA VAL A 104 -0.76 12.60 0.27
C VAL A 104 -2.12 12.68 -0.40
N GLN A 105 -2.27 12.11 -1.59
CA GLN A 105 -3.53 12.18 -2.34
C GLN A 105 -4.66 11.43 -1.64
N SER A 106 -4.40 10.25 -1.06
CA SER A 106 -5.45 9.51 -0.35
C SER A 106 -5.86 10.19 0.96
N LEU A 107 -4.91 10.77 1.72
CA LEU A 107 -5.23 11.53 2.93
C LEU A 107 -6.08 12.76 2.61
N GLN A 108 -5.67 13.55 1.61
CA GLN A 108 -6.40 14.74 1.17
C GLN A 108 -7.80 14.39 0.67
N LEU A 109 -7.92 13.34 -0.16
CA LEU A 109 -9.21 12.88 -0.67
C LEU A 109 -10.16 12.47 0.46
N LEU A 110 -9.64 11.80 1.49
CA LEU A 110 -10.41 11.38 2.67
C LEU A 110 -10.64 12.52 3.67
N GLY A 111 -10.14 13.73 3.39
CA GLY A 111 -10.33 14.92 4.23
C GLY A 111 -9.45 14.95 5.47
N PHE A 112 -8.38 14.17 5.53
CA PHE A 112 -7.37 14.27 6.59
C PHE A 112 -6.46 15.48 6.35
N GLN A 113 -6.10 16.15 7.44
CA GLN A 113 -5.15 17.25 7.46
C GLN A 113 -3.77 16.70 7.88
N ILE A 114 -2.72 17.13 7.18
CA ILE A 114 -1.39 16.55 7.31
C ILE A 114 -0.47 17.53 8.07
N THR A 115 0.05 17.08 9.21
CA THR A 115 1.18 17.71 9.89
C THR A 115 2.43 16.90 9.57
N VAL A 116 3.23 17.40 8.61
CA VAL A 116 4.48 16.73 8.21
C VAL A 116 5.53 16.90 9.31
N LEU A 117 6.12 15.79 9.72
CA LEU A 117 7.12 15.76 10.77
C LEU A 117 8.52 15.93 10.20
N GLU A 118 8.94 17.19 10.11
CA GLU A 118 10.32 17.59 9.83
C GLU A 118 11.31 17.11 10.90
N PRO A 119 12.62 17.04 10.61
CA PRO A 119 13.67 16.66 11.57
C PRO A 119 13.80 17.65 12.75
N ARG A 120 12.95 17.48 13.75
CA ARG A 120 12.92 18.22 15.03
C ARG A 120 12.18 17.42 16.11
N THR A 121 12.16 17.93 17.33
CA THR A 121 11.40 17.34 18.44
C THR A 121 10.00 17.95 18.50
N TYR A 122 8.98 17.10 18.60
CA TYR A 122 7.58 17.48 18.75
C TYR A 122 7.06 17.05 20.12
N LEU A 123 6.29 17.92 20.76
CA LEU A 123 5.49 17.60 21.94
C LEU A 123 4.01 17.66 21.55
N PHE A 124 3.37 16.50 21.47
CA PHE A 124 1.94 16.37 21.24
C PHE A 124 1.20 16.38 22.57
N LYS A 125 0.29 17.34 22.77
CA LYS A 125 -0.59 17.33 23.95
C LYS A 125 -1.46 16.07 23.99
N GLN A 126 -1.91 15.62 22.83
CA GLN A 126 -2.61 14.35 22.66
C GLN A 126 -2.19 13.68 21.34
N LEU A 127 -1.62 12.49 21.43
CA LEU A 127 -1.32 11.63 20.29
C LEU A 127 -2.18 10.37 20.38
N ILE A 128 -2.99 10.13 19.36
CA ILE A 128 -3.94 9.02 19.30
C ILE A 128 -3.33 7.96 18.38
N ALA A 129 -3.01 6.82 18.97
CA ALA A 129 -2.45 5.68 18.27
C ALA A 129 -3.42 4.52 18.23
N HIS A 130 -3.32 3.65 17.22
CA HIS A 130 -4.05 2.39 17.18
C HIS A 130 -3.10 1.20 17.15
N VAL A 131 -3.39 0.18 17.95
CA VAL A 131 -2.72 -1.13 17.92
C VAL A 131 -3.55 -2.14 17.14
N ASN A 132 -2.86 -2.97 16.36
CA ASN A 132 -3.30 -4.18 15.65
C ASN A 132 -4.80 -4.33 15.42
N ILE A 133 -5.21 -3.97 14.20
CA ILE A 133 -6.50 -4.34 13.63
C ILE A 133 -6.20 -5.49 12.66
N PRO A 134 -6.91 -6.62 12.73
CA PRO A 134 -6.75 -7.67 11.73
C PRO A 134 -6.99 -7.09 10.33
N TYR A 135 -6.18 -7.53 9.38
CA TYR A 135 -6.32 -7.17 7.96
C TYR A 135 -7.77 -7.39 7.52
N PHE A 136 -8.29 -6.49 6.67
CA PHE A 136 -9.61 -6.62 6.06
C PHE A 136 -10.76 -6.69 7.09
N SER A 137 -11.02 -5.60 7.83
CA SER A 137 -12.36 -5.41 8.42
C SER A 137 -13.34 -5.10 7.29
N PRO A 138 -14.25 -6.01 6.89
CA PRO A 138 -15.03 -5.83 5.67
C PRO A 138 -15.87 -4.54 5.66
N PRO A 139 -16.56 -4.14 6.75
CA PRO A 139 -17.35 -2.91 6.75
C PRO A 139 -16.50 -1.65 6.53
N VAL A 140 -15.37 -1.53 7.20
CA VAL A 140 -14.49 -0.36 7.09
C VAL A 140 -13.85 -0.29 5.71
N LEU A 141 -13.44 -1.43 5.17
CA LEU A 141 -12.87 -1.50 3.84
C LEU A 141 -13.89 -1.13 2.75
N ILE A 142 -15.13 -1.59 2.88
CA ILE A 142 -16.22 -1.26 1.95
C ILE A 142 -16.51 0.25 2.00
N ASP A 143 -16.56 0.84 3.20
CA ASP A 143 -16.78 2.27 3.39
C ASP A 143 -15.61 3.12 2.85
N LEU A 144 -14.36 2.70 3.10
CA LEU A 144 -13.15 3.28 2.48
C LEU A 144 -13.23 3.26 0.96
N ARG A 145 -13.55 2.09 0.39
CA ARG A 145 -13.71 1.90 -1.04
C ARG A 145 -14.78 2.84 -1.60
N GLN A 146 -15.97 2.89 -0.98
CA GLN A 146 -17.07 3.73 -1.46
C GLN A 146 -16.70 5.22 -1.49
N ARG A 147 -16.05 5.74 -0.44
CA ARG A 147 -15.58 7.13 -0.42
C ARG A 147 -14.62 7.46 -1.56
N ILE A 148 -13.66 6.57 -1.83
CA ILE A 148 -12.69 6.75 -2.92
C ILE A 148 -13.40 6.72 -4.28
N LEU A 149 -14.25 5.72 -4.51
CA LEU A 149 -14.97 5.53 -5.77
C LEU A 149 -15.91 6.69 -6.11
N LEU A 150 -16.59 7.27 -5.11
CA LEU A 150 -17.50 8.39 -5.35
C LEU A 150 -16.76 9.66 -5.78
N THR A 151 -15.53 9.84 -5.30
CA THR A 151 -14.73 11.05 -5.51
C THR A 151 -13.99 11.04 -6.84
N ILE A 152 -13.45 9.89 -7.26
CA ILE A 152 -12.68 9.77 -8.50
C ILE A 152 -13.60 9.26 -9.60
N LYS A 153 -13.85 10.08 -10.63
CA LYS A 153 -14.68 9.68 -11.78
C LYS A 153 -13.84 8.92 -12.81
N PRO A 154 -14.25 7.71 -13.20
CA PRO A 154 -13.52 6.95 -14.20
C PRO A 154 -13.86 7.40 -15.62
N PRO A 155 -13.01 7.09 -16.61
CA PRO A 155 -13.38 7.22 -18.01
C PRO A 155 -14.56 6.30 -18.36
N ALA A 156 -15.21 6.55 -19.50
CA ALA A 156 -16.36 5.72 -19.92
C ALA A 156 -15.92 4.31 -20.37
N GLN A 157 -14.74 4.22 -21.00
CA GLN A 157 -14.26 3.04 -21.70
C GLN A 157 -13.75 1.96 -20.74
N ALA A 158 -14.23 0.74 -20.94
CA ALA A 158 -13.71 -0.45 -20.29
C ALA A 158 -12.30 -0.80 -20.77
N THR A 159 -11.44 -1.27 -19.86
CA THR A 159 -10.06 -1.65 -20.18
C THR A 159 -9.75 -3.07 -19.74
N ARG A 160 -8.87 -3.76 -20.48
CA ARG A 160 -8.24 -5.01 -20.04
C ARG A 160 -6.79 -4.70 -19.79
N ILE A 161 -6.30 -4.95 -18.59
CA ILE A 161 -4.99 -4.47 -18.16
C ILE A 161 -4.08 -5.64 -17.79
N PHE A 162 -2.85 -5.59 -18.29
CA PHE A 162 -1.75 -6.42 -17.83
C PHE A 162 -0.77 -5.55 -17.06
N ILE A 163 -0.64 -5.82 -15.76
CA ILE A 163 0.22 -5.05 -14.86
C ILE A 163 1.66 -5.54 -15.01
N SER A 164 2.48 -4.71 -15.65
CA SER A 164 3.92 -4.96 -15.74
C SER A 164 4.59 -4.74 -14.40
N ARG A 165 5.68 -5.48 -14.18
CA ARG A 165 6.61 -5.24 -13.06
C ARG A 165 8.02 -4.94 -13.54
N GLN A 166 8.21 -4.58 -14.81
CA GLN A 166 9.53 -4.37 -15.42
C GLN A 166 10.43 -3.39 -14.65
N TYR A 167 9.87 -2.37 -13.99
CA TYR A 167 10.64 -1.41 -13.19
C TYR A 167 10.62 -1.68 -11.67
N ALA A 168 10.04 -2.79 -11.23
CA ALA A 168 10.02 -3.18 -9.82
C ALA A 168 11.35 -3.84 -9.41
N GLY A 169 11.84 -3.61 -8.19
CA GLY A 169 13.11 -4.23 -7.73
C GLY A 169 13.06 -5.76 -7.54
N ARG A 170 11.89 -6.39 -7.63
CA ARG A 170 11.70 -7.85 -7.51
C ARG A 170 10.36 -8.31 -8.10
N ARG A 171 10.28 -9.61 -8.33
CA ARG A 171 9.16 -10.35 -8.94
C ARG A 171 8.85 -9.80 -10.32
N GLN A 172 9.89 -9.54 -11.09
CA GLN A 172 9.75 -9.23 -12.51
C GLN A 172 9.49 -10.52 -13.28
N LEU A 173 8.73 -10.40 -14.36
CA LEU A 173 8.53 -11.49 -15.31
C LEU A 173 9.59 -11.38 -16.41
N LEU A 174 10.59 -12.27 -16.42
CA LEU A 174 11.79 -12.14 -17.26
C LEU A 174 11.47 -12.15 -18.77
N ASN A 175 10.48 -12.95 -19.16
CA ASN A 175 9.97 -13.09 -20.51
C ASN A 175 8.54 -12.50 -20.64
N GLU A 176 8.28 -11.38 -19.96
CA GLU A 176 6.97 -10.69 -19.94
C GLU A 176 6.37 -10.50 -21.35
N ILE A 177 7.22 -10.17 -22.31
CA ILE A 177 6.80 -9.93 -23.70
C ILE A 177 6.11 -11.15 -24.35
N THR A 178 6.49 -12.37 -23.96
CA THR A 178 5.90 -13.59 -24.50
C THR A 178 4.43 -13.71 -24.11
N LEU A 179 4.12 -13.46 -22.82
CA LEU A 179 2.75 -13.42 -22.34
C LEU A 179 2.00 -12.20 -22.93
N PHE A 180 2.62 -11.02 -22.92
CA PHE A 180 1.95 -9.80 -23.35
C PHE A 180 1.52 -9.86 -24.82
N LYS A 181 2.32 -10.43 -25.73
CA LYS A 181 1.92 -10.60 -27.14
C LYS A 181 0.59 -11.35 -27.29
N GLN A 182 0.37 -12.39 -26.47
CA GLN A 182 -0.87 -13.15 -26.48
C GLN A 182 -2.03 -12.36 -25.87
N LEU A 183 -1.77 -11.64 -24.77
CA LEU A 183 -2.77 -10.79 -24.12
C LEU A 183 -3.17 -9.60 -25.01
N GLN A 184 -2.23 -9.01 -25.75
CA GLN A 184 -2.48 -7.90 -26.67
C GLN A 184 -3.49 -8.29 -27.75
N ALA A 185 -3.38 -9.50 -28.31
CA ALA A 185 -4.36 -10.04 -29.26
C ALA A 185 -5.76 -10.22 -28.65
N LYS A 186 -5.87 -10.22 -27.31
CA LYS A 186 -7.12 -10.25 -26.54
C LYS A 186 -7.54 -8.86 -26.04
N GLY A 187 -6.94 -7.79 -26.57
CA GLY A 187 -7.28 -6.40 -26.25
C GLY A 187 -6.74 -5.91 -24.91
N PHE A 188 -5.71 -6.57 -24.36
CA PHE A 188 -5.04 -6.08 -23.16
C PHE A 188 -4.04 -4.97 -23.47
N GLU A 189 -3.96 -4.01 -22.56
CA GLU A 189 -2.95 -2.96 -22.52
C GLU A 189 -1.90 -3.27 -21.45
N LEU A 190 -0.63 -2.99 -21.76
CA LEU A 190 0.46 -3.10 -20.81
C LEU A 190 0.53 -1.85 -19.93
N VAL A 191 0.46 -2.02 -18.61
CA VAL A 191 0.36 -0.92 -17.65
C VAL A 191 1.53 -0.94 -16.67
N TYR A 192 2.16 0.22 -16.50
CA TYR A 192 3.25 0.46 -15.53
C TYR A 192 2.73 1.38 -14.42
N LEU A 193 2.23 0.81 -13.33
CA LEU A 193 1.54 1.57 -12.28
C LEU A 193 2.46 2.58 -11.58
N GLU A 194 3.73 2.26 -11.41
CA GLU A 194 4.76 3.13 -10.84
C GLU A 194 5.01 4.41 -11.66
N LYS A 195 4.57 4.45 -12.93
CA LYS A 195 4.64 5.65 -13.79
C LYS A 195 3.34 6.44 -13.81
N MET A 196 2.30 5.97 -13.12
CA MET A 196 0.98 6.61 -13.07
C MET A 196 0.78 7.38 -11.77
N LYS A 197 0.01 8.47 -11.82
CA LYS A 197 -0.49 9.10 -10.59
C LYS A 197 -1.50 8.17 -9.93
N TRP A 198 -1.59 8.22 -8.61
CA TRP A 198 -2.49 7.35 -7.85
C TRP A 198 -3.96 7.49 -8.29
N GLN A 199 -4.45 8.72 -8.50
CA GLN A 199 -5.81 8.95 -9.00
C GLN A 199 -6.06 8.30 -10.38
N ASP A 200 -5.06 8.32 -11.27
CA ASP A 200 -5.15 7.68 -12.59
C ASP A 200 -5.21 6.15 -12.46
N GLN A 201 -4.47 5.56 -11.50
CA GLN A 201 -4.58 4.14 -11.18
C GLN A 201 -5.98 3.78 -10.67
N VAL A 202 -6.53 4.58 -9.75
CA VAL A 202 -7.90 4.39 -9.25
C VAL A 202 -8.92 4.44 -10.40
N ALA A 203 -8.82 5.46 -11.26
CA ALA A 203 -9.72 5.62 -12.40
C ALA A 203 -9.60 4.46 -13.40
N LEU A 204 -8.39 3.99 -13.69
CA LEU A 204 -8.13 2.85 -14.57
C LEU A 204 -8.77 1.57 -14.02
N PHE A 205 -8.56 1.26 -12.74
CA PHE A 205 -9.09 0.03 -12.14
C PHE A 205 -10.61 0.05 -12.01
N GLN A 206 -11.23 1.22 -11.81
CA GLN A 206 -12.69 1.36 -11.81
C GLN A 206 -13.33 0.83 -13.11
N THR A 207 -12.67 1.02 -14.26
CA THR A 207 -13.10 0.56 -15.58
C THR A 207 -12.53 -0.77 -16.02
N ALA A 208 -11.60 -1.36 -15.25
CA ALA A 208 -10.97 -2.61 -15.63
C ALA A 208 -11.98 -3.76 -15.63
N GLU A 209 -12.15 -4.40 -16.79
CA GLU A 209 -12.96 -5.61 -16.96
C GLU A 209 -12.14 -6.87 -16.73
N MET A 210 -10.86 -6.84 -17.10
CA MET A 210 -9.93 -7.94 -16.86
C MET A 210 -8.60 -7.39 -16.35
N VAL A 211 -8.04 -8.06 -15.34
CA VAL A 211 -6.74 -7.72 -14.77
C VAL A 211 -5.88 -8.97 -14.78
N VAL A 212 -4.72 -8.91 -15.42
CA VAL A 212 -3.66 -9.92 -15.29
C VAL A 212 -2.47 -9.25 -14.62
N GLY A 213 -1.84 -9.90 -13.65
CA GLY A 213 -0.67 -9.31 -13.01
C GLY A 213 0.05 -10.26 -12.08
N MET A 214 1.35 -10.02 -11.95
CA MET A 214 2.20 -10.69 -10.96
C MET A 214 1.80 -10.33 -9.53
N HIS A 215 1.85 -11.32 -8.62
CA HIS A 215 1.62 -11.12 -7.18
C HIS A 215 2.44 -9.93 -6.64
N GLY A 216 1.75 -8.92 -6.11
CA GLY A 216 2.37 -7.73 -5.53
C GLY A 216 1.44 -6.53 -5.45
N ALA A 217 1.92 -5.45 -4.83
CA ALA A 217 1.11 -4.30 -4.42
C ALA A 217 0.31 -3.61 -5.54
N GLY A 218 0.64 -3.81 -6.81
CA GLY A 218 -0.18 -3.34 -7.92
C GLY A 218 -1.61 -3.91 -7.89
N LEU A 219 -1.77 -5.17 -7.43
CA LEU A 219 -3.06 -5.83 -7.26
C LEU A 219 -3.88 -5.27 -6.08
N SER A 220 -3.30 -4.40 -5.23
CA SER A 220 -4.09 -3.67 -4.23
C SER A 220 -5.19 -2.82 -4.89
N ASN A 221 -4.94 -2.34 -6.11
CA ASN A 221 -5.91 -1.55 -6.88
C ASN A 221 -7.19 -2.34 -7.27
N LEU A 222 -7.22 -3.67 -7.12
CA LEU A 222 -8.46 -4.45 -7.25
C LEU A 222 -9.57 -3.94 -6.34
N MET A 223 -9.19 -3.29 -5.22
CA MET A 223 -10.13 -2.62 -4.33
C MET A 223 -10.91 -1.47 -4.98
N TYR A 224 -10.59 -1.05 -6.21
CA TYR A 224 -11.33 -0.02 -6.93
C TYR A 224 -12.13 -0.57 -8.12
N CYS A 225 -11.99 -1.85 -8.46
CA CYS A 225 -12.68 -2.39 -9.64
C CYS A 225 -14.19 -2.44 -9.48
N THR A 226 -14.95 -1.84 -10.40
CA THR A 226 -16.42 -1.86 -10.38
C THR A 226 -17.05 -2.70 -11.50
N ARG A 227 -16.29 -3.04 -12.54
CA ARG A 227 -16.76 -3.76 -13.74
C ARG A 227 -15.99 -5.07 -13.99
N LEU A 228 -15.26 -5.55 -12.98
CA LEU A 228 -14.33 -6.67 -13.15
C LEU A 228 -15.08 -7.96 -13.45
N LYS A 229 -14.75 -8.57 -14.58
CA LYS A 229 -15.19 -9.91 -15.00
C LYS A 229 -14.17 -10.97 -14.63
N LEU A 230 -12.89 -10.61 -14.54
CA LEU A 230 -11.81 -11.53 -14.16
C LEU A 230 -10.58 -10.81 -13.62
N VAL A 231 -10.01 -11.32 -12.53
CA VAL A 231 -8.60 -11.15 -12.24
C VAL A 231 -7.87 -12.48 -12.31
N ILE A 232 -6.72 -12.49 -12.98
CA ILE A 232 -5.76 -13.57 -12.97
C ILE A 232 -4.49 -13.08 -12.27
N GLU A 233 -4.23 -13.63 -11.10
CA GLU A 233 -2.99 -13.41 -10.38
C GLU A 233 -1.94 -14.45 -10.81
N LEU A 234 -0.79 -13.97 -11.30
CA LEU A 234 0.39 -14.82 -11.52
C LEU A 234 1.12 -14.95 -10.19
N LEU A 235 1.00 -16.12 -9.57
CA LEU A 235 1.43 -16.39 -8.21
C LEU A 235 2.71 -17.22 -8.22
N PRO A 236 3.87 -16.68 -7.78
CA PRO A 236 5.07 -17.48 -7.56
C PRO A 236 4.77 -18.64 -6.62
N ALA A 237 5.14 -19.88 -6.96
CA ALA A 237 4.80 -21.03 -6.11
C ALA A 237 5.43 -20.96 -4.70
N SER A 238 6.51 -20.21 -4.53
CA SER A 238 7.09 -19.93 -3.21
C SER A 238 6.24 -18.98 -2.34
N THR A 239 5.18 -18.38 -2.90
CA THR A 239 4.28 -17.47 -2.18
C THR A 239 3.15 -18.26 -1.54
N THR A 240 3.15 -18.32 -0.21
CA THR A 240 2.03 -18.86 0.59
C THR A 240 0.97 -17.80 0.91
N ASN A 241 1.21 -16.57 0.49
CA ASN A 241 0.38 -15.42 0.79
C ASN A 241 -0.83 -15.33 -0.16
N GLN A 242 -2.03 -15.53 0.38
CA GLN A 242 -3.30 -15.50 -0.34
C GLN A 242 -4.06 -14.16 -0.20
N LEU A 243 -3.37 -13.05 0.08
CA LEU A 243 -4.02 -11.77 0.41
C LEU A 243 -4.96 -11.26 -0.69
N TYR A 244 -4.62 -11.42 -1.98
CA TYR A 244 -5.49 -10.94 -3.06
C TYR A 244 -6.66 -11.89 -3.35
N GLN A 245 -6.50 -13.19 -3.10
CA GLN A 245 -7.64 -14.13 -3.06
C GLN A 245 -8.63 -13.71 -1.97
N LEU A 246 -8.13 -13.35 -0.78
CA LEU A 246 -8.96 -12.85 0.32
C LEU A 246 -9.63 -11.51 -0.03
N LEU A 247 -8.88 -10.56 -0.62
CA LEU A 247 -9.43 -9.28 -1.08
C LEU A 247 -10.55 -9.51 -2.12
N ALA A 248 -10.32 -10.38 -3.09
CA ALA A 248 -11.30 -10.73 -4.10
C ALA A 248 -12.55 -11.35 -3.48
N ALA A 249 -12.39 -12.29 -2.53
CA ALA A 249 -13.53 -12.89 -1.82
C ALA A 249 -14.35 -11.84 -1.06
N ASN A 250 -13.70 -10.92 -0.33
CA ASN A 250 -14.37 -9.84 0.40
C ASN A 250 -15.11 -8.85 -0.51
N LEU A 251 -14.67 -8.71 -1.76
CA LEU A 251 -15.27 -7.81 -2.75
C LEU A 251 -16.13 -8.56 -3.79
N SER A 252 -16.33 -9.86 -3.62
CA SER A 252 -17.03 -10.73 -4.58
C SER A 252 -16.49 -10.62 -6.01
N LEU A 253 -15.18 -10.50 -6.16
CA LEU A 253 -14.51 -10.39 -7.46
C LEU A 253 -14.22 -11.79 -8.05
N PRO A 254 -14.42 -12.00 -9.37
CA PRO A 254 -14.05 -13.25 -10.02
C PRO A 254 -12.53 -13.41 -10.08
N TYR A 255 -12.00 -14.34 -9.29
CA TYR A 255 -10.55 -14.50 -9.09
C TYR A 255 -10.05 -15.86 -9.58
N ARG A 256 -8.89 -15.85 -10.24
CA ARG A 256 -8.08 -17.02 -10.59
C ARG A 256 -6.64 -16.76 -10.22
N ALA A 257 -5.95 -17.82 -9.77
CA ALA A 257 -4.51 -17.81 -9.57
C ALA A 257 -3.89 -18.79 -10.57
N VAL A 258 -2.81 -18.37 -11.22
CA VAL A 258 -1.97 -19.24 -12.05
C VAL A 258 -0.62 -19.32 -11.36
N ALA A 259 -0.22 -20.52 -10.97
CA ALA A 259 1.09 -20.75 -10.39
C ALA A 259 2.18 -20.51 -11.45
N ILE A 260 3.22 -19.77 -11.07
CA ILE A 260 4.41 -19.58 -11.92
C ILE A 260 5.63 -20.09 -11.16
N ASP A 261 6.33 -21.03 -11.77
CA ASP A 261 7.55 -21.63 -11.22
C ASP A 261 8.78 -21.09 -11.92
N SER A 262 9.78 -20.75 -11.12
CA SER A 262 11.15 -20.62 -11.62
C SER A 262 11.67 -22.03 -11.86
N GLN A 263 12.05 -22.35 -13.10
CA GLN A 263 12.61 -23.67 -13.42
C GLN A 263 13.94 -23.95 -12.71
N THR A 264 14.62 -22.92 -12.19
CA THR A 264 16.00 -23.02 -11.70
C THR A 264 16.17 -22.72 -10.20
N ASP A 265 15.32 -21.86 -9.62
CA ASP A 265 15.40 -21.50 -8.19
C ASP A 265 14.06 -20.94 -7.68
N PRO A 266 13.35 -21.61 -6.75
CA PRO A 266 12.08 -21.14 -6.18
C PRO A 266 12.21 -19.85 -5.34
N HIS A 267 13.43 -19.48 -4.95
CA HIS A 267 13.76 -18.24 -4.25
C HIS A 267 14.24 -17.13 -5.19
N ALA A 268 14.30 -17.38 -6.50
CA ALA A 268 14.71 -16.39 -7.47
C ALA A 268 13.87 -15.11 -7.32
N PRO A 269 14.51 -13.93 -7.28
CA PRO A 269 13.79 -12.68 -7.13
C PRO A 269 12.90 -12.40 -8.33
N ASN A 270 13.23 -12.92 -9.52
CA ASN A 270 12.51 -12.74 -10.78
C ASN A 270 12.24 -14.11 -11.42
N ILE A 271 11.17 -14.21 -12.20
CA ILE A 271 10.63 -15.51 -12.65
C ILE A 271 10.35 -15.42 -14.16
N ALA A 272 10.65 -16.48 -14.89
CA ALA A 272 10.17 -16.65 -16.25
C ALA A 272 8.85 -17.43 -16.23
N ILE A 273 7.87 -17.03 -17.04
CA ILE A 273 6.61 -17.76 -17.19
C ILE A 273 6.81 -18.89 -18.20
N SER A 274 6.29 -20.08 -17.89
CA SER A 274 6.29 -21.24 -18.79
C SER A 274 5.14 -21.17 -19.80
N ASP A 275 5.28 -21.87 -20.94
CA ASP A 275 4.21 -21.94 -21.93
C ASP A 275 2.92 -22.56 -21.35
N VAL A 276 3.05 -23.56 -20.47
CA VAL A 276 1.92 -24.16 -19.74
C VAL A 276 1.17 -23.11 -18.91
N ALA A 277 1.89 -22.25 -18.19
CA ALA A 277 1.26 -21.19 -17.41
C ALA A 277 0.62 -20.13 -18.32
N ILE A 278 1.23 -19.79 -19.47
CA ILE A 278 0.61 -18.92 -20.47
C ILE A 278 -0.70 -19.53 -20.99
N GLU A 279 -0.72 -20.81 -21.34
CA GLU A 279 -1.93 -21.51 -21.79
C GLU A 279 -3.03 -21.49 -20.73
N GLN A 280 -2.69 -21.70 -19.45
CA GLN A 280 -3.65 -21.59 -18.34
C GLN A 280 -4.26 -20.19 -18.24
N VAL A 281 -3.44 -19.14 -18.35
CA VAL A 281 -3.92 -17.74 -18.38
C VAL A 281 -4.92 -17.55 -19.53
N LEU A 282 -4.57 -18.00 -20.73
CA LEU A 282 -5.42 -17.85 -21.91
C LEU A 282 -6.72 -18.65 -21.81
N ASN A 283 -6.67 -19.86 -21.25
CA ASN A 283 -7.85 -20.69 -21.01
C ASN A 283 -8.83 -20.00 -20.05
N HIS A 284 -8.34 -19.38 -18.97
CA HIS A 284 -9.18 -18.60 -18.08
C HIS A 284 -9.83 -17.40 -18.78
N ILE A 285 -9.08 -16.66 -19.61
CA ILE A 285 -9.61 -15.52 -20.38
C ILE A 285 -10.69 -15.97 -21.38
N ASN A 286 -10.49 -17.09 -22.07
CA ASN A 286 -11.42 -17.61 -23.07
C ASN A 286 -12.68 -18.25 -22.46
N SER A 287 -12.71 -18.50 -21.14
CA SER A 287 -13.82 -19.16 -20.45
C SER A 287 -14.93 -18.21 -19.95
N ILE A 288 -14.83 -16.92 -20.27
CA ILE A 288 -15.71 -15.82 -19.83
C ILE A 288 -16.41 -15.21 -21.02
#